data_AF-A0A4R6GIM0-F1
#
_entry.id   AF-A0A4R6GIM0-F1
#
_cell.length_a   1.000
_cell.length_b   1.000
_cell.length_c   1.000
_cell.angle_alpha   90.00
_cell.angle_beta   90.00
_cell.angle_gamma   90.00
#
_symmetry.space_group_name_H-M   'P 1'
#
loop_
_entity.id
_entity.type
_entity.pdbx_description
1 polymer ?
#
loop_
_entity_poly.entity_id
_entity_poly.type
_entity_poly.pdbx_seq_one_letter_code
_entity_poly.pdbx_strand_id
1 'polypeptide(L)'
;MQFNKNQFGVPQYPHDDARRLFVLASAIDLLERPTSSAIDDLTGIDKTTIDSEVDKLREQYGMVIHKFGEIYRIESWGKILNKEIVAKAMKAED
;
A
#
# COMPACT_ATOMS: atom_id res chain seq x y z
N MET A 1 5.17 20.01 5.23
CA MET A 1 5.44 19.00 6.29
C MET A 1 6.74 18.30 5.93
N GLN A 2 7.68 18.21 6.88
CA GLN A 2 8.94 17.50 6.69
C GLN A 2 8.81 16.14 7.39
N PHE A 3 8.91 15.04 6.63
CA PHE A 3 8.88 13.68 7.17
C PHE A 3 10.31 13.14 7.20
N ASN A 4 10.60 12.31 8.20
CA ASN A 4 11.85 11.55 8.19
C ASN A 4 11.86 10.62 6.98
N LYS A 5 13.03 10.41 6.37
CA LYS A 5 13.22 9.51 5.22
C LYS A 5 14.30 8.50 5.59
N ASN A 6 14.15 7.26 5.15
CA ASN A 6 15.23 6.27 5.29
C ASN A 6 16.37 6.53 4.29
N GLN A 7 17.39 5.68 4.30
CA GLN A 7 18.56 5.78 3.41
C GLN A 7 18.23 5.71 1.91
N PHE A 8 17.06 5.18 1.54
CA PHE A 8 16.58 5.11 0.16
C PHE A 8 15.68 6.31 -0.21
N GLY A 9 15.51 7.28 0.69
CA GLY A 9 14.66 8.45 0.49
C GLY A 9 13.16 8.17 0.67
N VAL A 10 12.79 6.98 1.15
CA VAL A 10 11.38 6.60 1.39
C VAL A 10 10.87 7.28 2.67
N PRO A 11 9.77 8.05 2.59
CA PRO A 11 9.16 8.67 3.76
C PRO A 11 8.77 7.66 4.83
N GLN A 12 9.06 7.98 6.09
CA GLN A 12 8.75 7.16 7.25
C GLN A 12 7.55 7.77 7.99
N TYR A 13 6.42 7.08 7.94
CA TYR A 13 5.17 7.50 8.59
C TYR A 13 4.91 6.68 9.87
N PRO A 14 4.13 7.23 10.83
CA PRO A 14 3.65 6.46 11.98
C PRO A 14 2.88 5.20 11.57
N HIS A 15 2.78 4.22 12.49
CA HIS A 15 2.18 2.92 12.22
C HIS A 15 0.74 3.00 11.67
N ASP A 16 -0.10 3.85 12.27
CA ASP A 16 -1.51 3.99 11.90
C ASP A 16 -1.77 5.04 10.80
N ASP A 17 -0.72 5.54 10.15
CA ASP A 17 -0.84 6.52 9.08
C ASP A 17 -1.17 5.86 7.74
N ALA A 18 -2.31 6.22 7.15
CA ALA A 18 -2.76 5.69 5.86
C ALA A 18 -1.71 5.80 4.74
N ARG A 19 -0.82 6.81 4.77
CA ARG A 19 0.23 6.98 3.75
C ARG A 19 1.26 5.86 3.78
N ARG A 20 1.40 5.14 4.88
CA ARG A 20 2.25 3.94 4.98
C ARG A 20 1.76 2.85 4.03
N LEU A 21 0.45 2.68 3.88
CA LEU A 21 -0.14 1.75 2.90
C LEU A 21 0.18 2.18 1.45
N PHE A 22 0.21 3.49 1.17
CA PHE A 22 0.60 3.98 -0.15
C PHE A 22 2.08 3.79 -0.46
N VAL A 23 2.95 3.86 0.56
CA VAL A 23 4.37 3.49 0.44
C VAL A 23 4.50 2.01 0.11
N LEU A 24 3.77 1.13 0.80
CA LEU A 24 3.73 -0.30 0.50
C LEU A 24 3.29 -0.58 -0.95
N ALA A 25 2.16 0.01 -1.37
CA ALA A 25 1.65 -0.14 -2.73
C ALA A 25 2.68 0.33 -3.77
N SER A 26 3.32 1.48 -3.54
CA SER A 26 4.37 2.00 -4.42
C SER A 26 5.59 1.08 -4.49
N ALA A 27 5.98 0.47 -3.37
CA ALA A 27 7.10 -0.48 -3.33
C ALA A 27 6.79 -1.76 -4.11
N ILE A 28 5.55 -2.26 -4.03
CA ILE A 28 5.11 -3.43 -4.80
C ILE A 28 5.16 -3.14 -6.32
N ASP A 29 4.77 -1.93 -6.73
CA ASP A 29 4.78 -1.52 -8.15
C ASP A 29 6.21 -1.24 -8.68
N LEU A 30 7.08 -0.69 -7.84
CA LEU A 30 8.43 -0.27 -8.22
C LEU A 30 9.44 -1.41 -8.30
N LEU A 31 9.36 -2.38 -7.39
CA LEU A 31 10.35 -3.46 -7.31
C LEU A 31 10.14 -4.46 -8.46
N GLU A 32 11.23 -4.90 -9.08
CA GLU A 32 11.17 -5.98 -10.09
C GLU A 32 10.70 -7.30 -9.47
N ARG A 33 11.09 -7.55 -8.22
CA ARG A 33 10.74 -8.74 -7.44
C ARG A 33 10.30 -8.34 -6.02
N PRO A 34 9.06 -7.86 -5.84
CA PRO A 34 8.54 -7.40 -4.55
C PRO A 34 8.23 -8.59 -3.64
N THR A 35 9.24 -9.09 -2.93
CA THR A 35 9.06 -10.02 -1.82
C THR A 35 8.86 -9.26 -0.52
N SER A 36 8.32 -9.90 0.51
CA SER A 36 8.19 -9.25 1.83
C SER A 36 9.54 -8.73 2.35
N SER A 37 10.63 -9.46 2.12
CA SER A 37 11.97 -8.99 2.51
C SER A 37 12.42 -7.77 1.69
N ALA A 38 12.24 -7.79 0.37
CA ALA A 38 12.67 -6.67 -0.48
C ALA A 38 11.87 -5.38 -0.19
N ILE A 39 10.59 -5.51 0.13
CA ILE A 39 9.74 -4.38 0.53
C ILE A 39 10.20 -3.82 1.87
N ASP A 40 10.48 -4.68 2.87
CA ASP A 40 11.01 -4.27 4.17
C ASP A 40 12.34 -3.53 4.01
N ASP A 41 13.28 -4.12 3.25
CA ASP A 41 14.59 -3.52 2.98
C ASP A 41 14.45 -2.11 2.36
N LEU A 42 13.54 -1.93 1.38
CA LEU A 42 13.32 -0.63 0.73
C LEU A 42 12.60 0.37 1.62
N THR A 43 11.57 -0.06 2.35
CA THR A 43 10.58 0.84 2.96
C THR A 43 10.69 0.98 4.48
N GLY A 44 11.29 0.00 5.16
CA GLY A 44 11.26 -0.16 6.62
C GLY A 44 9.92 -0.70 7.16
N ILE A 45 9.02 -1.17 6.30
CA ILE A 45 7.77 -1.84 6.71
C ILE A 45 8.11 -3.27 7.07
N ASP A 46 7.96 -3.63 8.35
CA ASP A 46 8.23 -4.98 8.87
C ASP A 46 7.60 -6.06 7.98
N LYS A 47 8.47 -6.91 7.41
CA LYS A 47 8.10 -8.01 6.51
C LYS A 47 7.05 -8.96 7.06
N THR A 48 6.94 -9.11 8.38
CA THR A 48 5.95 -9.98 9.03
C THR A 48 4.54 -9.40 8.98
N THR A 49 4.42 -8.09 8.72
CA THR A 49 3.14 -7.36 8.64
C THR A 49 2.65 -7.15 7.21
N ILE A 50 3.48 -7.44 6.19
CA ILE A 50 3.16 -7.09 4.80
C ILE A 50 1.88 -7.76 4.29
N ASP A 51 1.64 -9.03 4.63
CA ASP A 51 0.42 -9.72 4.19
C ASP A 51 -0.84 -9.00 4.72
N SER A 52 -0.88 -8.64 6.01
CA SER A 52 -2.04 -7.94 6.58
C SER A 52 -2.18 -6.50 6.09
N GLU A 53 -1.07 -5.82 5.79
CA GLU A 53 -1.10 -4.48 5.20
C GLU A 53 -1.57 -4.53 3.72
N VAL A 54 -1.22 -5.58 2.97
CA VAL A 54 -1.77 -5.85 1.63
C VAL A 54 -3.27 -6.13 1.70
N ASP A 55 -3.72 -6.87 2.70
CA ASP A 55 -5.16 -7.10 2.90
C ASP A 55 -5.91 -5.78 3.18
N LYS A 56 -5.33 -4.87 3.97
CA LYS A 56 -5.89 -3.50 4.12
C LYS A 56 -5.96 -2.76 2.79
N LEU A 57 -4.95 -2.86 1.92
CA LEU A 57 -4.99 -2.24 0.58
C LEU A 57 -6.13 -2.82 -0.28
N ARG A 58 -6.38 -4.13 -0.19
CA ARG A 58 -7.49 -4.77 -0.90
C ARG A 58 -8.84 -4.33 -0.34
N GLU A 59 -9.02 -4.44 0.97
CA GLU A 59 -10.30 -4.21 1.65
C GLU A 59 -10.69 -2.73 1.70
N GLN A 60 -9.76 -1.88 2.10
CA GLN A 60 -10.04 -0.46 2.34
C GLN A 60 -9.86 0.40 1.10
N TYR A 61 -8.98 -0.02 0.18
CA TYR A 61 -8.67 0.77 -1.02
C TYR A 61 -9.18 0.15 -2.33
N GLY A 62 -9.75 -1.06 -2.27
CA GLY A 62 -10.28 -1.76 -3.44
C GLY A 62 -9.20 -2.11 -4.45
N MET A 63 -7.94 -2.21 -4.03
CA MET A 63 -6.85 -2.63 -4.90
C MET A 63 -6.95 -4.13 -5.18
N VAL A 64 -6.54 -4.53 -6.39
CA VAL A 64 -6.38 -5.93 -6.75
C VAL A 64 -4.89 -6.23 -6.76
N ILE A 65 -4.44 -6.92 -5.71
CA ILE A 65 -3.04 -7.33 -5.53
C ILE A 65 -3.03 -8.85 -5.45
N HIS A 66 -2.15 -9.51 -6.21
CA HIS A 66 -1.94 -10.95 -6.18
C HIS A 66 -0.63 -11.30 -5.50
N LYS A 67 -0.55 -12.52 -4.95
CA LYS A 67 0.69 -13.09 -4.42
C LYS A 67 0.99 -14.39 -5.16
N PHE A 68 2.09 -14.41 -5.90
CA PHE A 68 2.58 -15.56 -6.65
C PHE A 68 3.81 -16.13 -5.96
N GLY A 69 3.60 -17.13 -5.10
CA GLY A 69 4.64 -17.60 -4.18
C GLY A 69 5.02 -16.50 -3.18
N GLU A 70 6.22 -15.96 -3.32
CA GLU A 70 6.73 -14.88 -2.45
C GLU A 70 6.57 -13.49 -3.05
N ILE A 71 6.12 -13.36 -4.30
CA ILE A 71 6.13 -12.11 -5.06
C ILE A 71 4.72 -11.51 -5.09
N TYR A 72 4.59 -10.24 -4.70
CA TYR A 72 3.34 -9.47 -4.85
C TYR A 72 3.25 -8.84 -6.24
N ARG A 73 2.05 -8.67 -6.79
CA ARG A 73 1.83 -7.92 -8.04
C ARG A 73 0.52 -7.16 -7.99
N ILE A 74 0.56 -5.88 -8.35
CA ILE A 74 -0.67 -5.09 -8.50
C ILE A 74 -1.25 -5.36 -9.89
N GLU A 75 -2.49 -5.85 -9.94
CA GLU A 75 -3.28 -5.91 -11.17
C GLU A 75 -4.06 -4.61 -11.39
N SER A 76 -4.58 -4.04 -10.30
CA SER A 76 -5.38 -2.82 -10.34
C SER A 76 -5.22 -2.02 -9.05
N TRP A 77 -5.14 -0.69 -9.18
CA TRP A 77 -5.11 0.24 -8.05
C TRP A 77 -6.50 0.55 -7.47
N GLY A 78 -7.55 -0.08 -8.01
CA GLY A 78 -8.93 0.19 -7.61
C GLY A 78 -9.41 1.56 -8.09
N LYS A 79 -10.56 2.00 -7.54
CA LYS A 79 -11.16 3.30 -7.89
C LYS A 79 -11.53 4.16 -6.68
N ILE A 80 -11.24 3.71 -5.45
CA ILE A 80 -11.82 4.35 -4.27
C ILE A 80 -11.30 5.77 -4.06
N LEU A 81 -10.02 6.03 -4.35
CA LEU A 81 -9.38 7.35 -4.20
C LEU A 81 -9.72 8.29 -5.36
N ASN A 82 -10.99 8.31 -5.77
CA ASN A 82 -11.56 9.28 -6.69
C ASN A 82 -12.57 10.14 -5.94
N LYS A 83 -12.47 11.48 -6.07
CA LYS A 83 -13.38 12.44 -5.43
C LYS A 83 -14.85 12.07 -5.60
N GLU A 84 -15.25 11.65 -6.79
CA GLU A 84 -16.64 11.27 -7.10
C GLU A 84 -17.06 10.03 -6.31
N ILE A 85 -16.19 9.01 -6.24
CA ILE A 85 -16.47 7.76 -5.55
C ILE A 85 -16.49 7.96 -4.03
N VAL A 86 -15.52 8.71 -3.48
CA VAL A 86 -15.51 9.06 -2.04
C VAL A 86 -16.75 9.87 -1.67
N ALA A 87 -17.15 10.85 -2.49
CA ALA A 87 -18.35 11.63 -2.25
C ALA A 87 -19.63 10.80 -2.38
N LYS A 88 -19.65 9.80 -3.29
CA LYS A 88 -20.76 8.86 -3.43
C LYS A 88 -20.92 7.98 -2.20
N ALA A 89 -19.83 7.55 -1.55
CA ALA A 89 -19.91 6.72 -0.35
C ALA A 89 -20.68 7.37 0.82
N MET A 90 -20.74 8.71 0.88
CA MET A 90 -21.52 9.44 1.88
C MET A 90 -23.00 9.61 1.52
N LYS A 91 -23.35 9.40 0.25
CA LYS A 91 -24.72 9.47 -0.24
C LYS A 91 -25.26 8.05 -0.21
N ALA A 92 -26.04 7.72 0.84
CA ALA A 92 -26.73 6.45 0.94
C ALA A 92 -27.39 6.11 -0.41
N GLU A 93 -27.12 4.92 -0.94
CA GLU A 93 -27.96 4.38 -2.01
C GLU A 93 -29.24 3.86 -1.33
N ASP A 94 -30.39 4.43 -1.72
CA ASP A 94 -31.72 3.88 -1.40
C ASP A 94 -31.95 2.54 -2.10
#